data_AF-W6QB98-F1
#
_entry.id   AF-W6QB98-F1
#
_cell.length_a   1.000
_cell.length_b   1.000
_cell.length_c   1.000
_cell.angle_alpha   90.00
_cell.angle_beta   90.00
_cell.angle_gamma   90.00
#
_symmetry.space_group_name_H-M   'P 1'
#
loop_
_entity.id
_entity.type
_entity.pdbx_description
1 polymer ?
#
loop_
_entity_poly.entity_id
_entity_poly.type
_entity_poly.pdbx_seq_one_letter_code
_entity_poly.pdbx_strand_id
1 'polypeptide(L)'
;MTSDCKLQASVFMNDRGRIADPHDDMPDYCWVTAHLPESMSCGGQSDEEILNLVLCRIQIGNVIIGDCALHSLGFYCLSLPVKGIPGENAGQVLSHAETLTEWWLKQVRLGRVCLDQYSIFEATARTLEHTNSLEDVPHICNQS
;
A
#
# COMPACT_ATOMS: atom_id res chain seq x y z
N MET A 1 10.83 -11.82 -25.72
CA MET A 1 9.67 -12.02 -24.84
C MET A 1 9.28 -10.64 -24.35
N THR A 2 8.15 -10.13 -24.78
CA THR A 2 7.62 -8.87 -24.26
C THR A 2 7.27 -9.12 -22.81
N SER A 3 8.05 -8.56 -21.89
CA SER A 3 7.67 -8.48 -20.48
C SER A 3 6.41 -7.62 -20.45
N ASP A 4 5.24 -8.25 -20.50
CA ASP A 4 4.01 -7.57 -20.16
C ASP A 4 4.22 -7.02 -18.75
N CYS A 5 4.24 -5.68 -18.62
CA CYS A 5 4.34 -5.03 -17.33
C CYS A 5 3.15 -5.50 -16.50
N LYS A 6 3.37 -6.50 -15.64
CA LYS A 6 2.39 -6.91 -14.65
C LYS A 6 2.30 -5.74 -13.67
N LEU A 7 1.14 -5.13 -13.64
CA LEU A 7 0.81 -4.04 -12.73
C LEU A 7 -0.22 -4.55 -11.73
N GLN A 8 -0.17 -4.03 -10.51
CA GLN A 8 -1.18 -4.25 -9.49
C GLN A 8 -1.77 -2.93 -9.02
N ALA A 9 -2.90 -2.99 -8.32
CA ALA A 9 -3.57 -1.80 -7.84
C ALA A 9 -2.86 -1.23 -6.61
N SER A 10 -2.49 0.04 -6.69
CA SER A 10 -1.85 0.78 -5.59
C SER A 10 -2.86 1.17 -4.50
N VAL A 11 -2.33 1.51 -3.32
CA VAL A 11 -3.06 2.26 -2.28
C VAL A 11 -3.30 3.71 -2.67
N PHE A 12 -2.62 4.24 -3.68
CA PHE A 12 -2.84 5.61 -4.15
C PHE A 12 -3.95 5.65 -5.20
N MET A 13 -4.87 6.61 -5.07
CA MET A 13 -5.99 6.82 -5.99
C MET A 13 -6.02 8.25 -6.51
N ASN A 14 -6.53 8.43 -7.72
CA ASN A 14 -6.86 9.74 -8.28
C ASN A 14 -8.30 9.73 -8.83
N ASP A 15 -8.68 10.78 -9.57
CA ASP A 15 -9.98 10.93 -10.22
C ASP A 15 -10.35 9.79 -11.20
N ARG A 16 -9.36 9.00 -11.64
CA ARG A 16 -9.52 7.87 -12.55
C ARG A 16 -9.52 6.51 -11.84
N GLY A 17 -9.37 6.49 -10.52
CA GLY A 17 -9.30 5.27 -9.71
C GLY A 17 -7.90 4.99 -9.17
N ARG A 18 -7.63 3.71 -8.84
CA ARG A 18 -6.34 3.28 -8.29
C ARG A 18 -5.22 3.45 -9.30
N ILE A 19 -4.11 4.02 -8.84
CA ILE A 19 -2.87 4.12 -9.60
C ILE A 19 -2.25 2.72 -9.69
N ALA A 20 -1.49 2.47 -10.75
CA ALA A 20 -0.83 1.20 -10.96
C ALA A 20 0.54 1.17 -10.29
N ASP A 21 0.77 0.16 -9.46
CA ASP A 21 2.07 -0.20 -8.94
C ASP A 21 2.67 -1.36 -9.75
N PRO A 22 4.00 -1.55 -9.74
CA PRO A 22 4.61 -2.77 -10.24
C PRO A 22 4.07 -3.99 -9.48
N HIS A 23 3.91 -5.13 -10.16
CA HIS A 23 3.59 -6.39 -9.50
C HIS A 23 4.77 -6.86 -8.65
N ASP A 24 4.48 -7.60 -7.57
CA ASP A 24 5.47 -8.19 -6.66
C ASP A 24 6.50 -9.12 -7.35
N ASP A 25 6.23 -9.58 -8.58
CA ASP A 25 7.13 -10.47 -9.33
C ASP A 25 8.21 -9.69 -10.09
N MET A 26 8.20 -8.35 -10.04
CA MET A 26 9.09 -7.50 -10.80
C MET A 26 10.46 -7.39 -10.11
N PRO A 27 11.54 -7.94 -10.69
CA PRO A 27 12.83 -8.08 -10.01
C PRO A 27 13.57 -6.76 -9.76
N ASP A 28 13.18 -5.69 -10.46
CA ASP A 28 13.77 -4.36 -10.33
C ASP A 28 13.13 -3.54 -9.20
N TYR A 29 12.20 -4.11 -8.44
CA TYR A 29 11.49 -3.43 -7.37
C TYR A 29 11.61 -4.19 -6.06
N CYS A 30 11.70 -3.42 -4.98
CA CYS A 30 11.51 -3.89 -3.63
C CYS A 30 10.41 -3.05 -2.97
N TRP A 31 9.84 -3.57 -1.90
CA TRP A 31 8.77 -2.92 -1.15
C TRP A 31 9.28 -2.44 0.18
N VAL A 32 9.21 -1.14 0.39
CA VAL A 32 9.47 -0.53 1.70
C VAL A 32 8.15 -0.36 2.42
N THR A 33 7.96 -1.13 3.47
CA THR A 33 6.72 -1.19 4.23
C THR A 33 6.86 -0.52 5.59
N ALA A 34 6.03 0.48 5.84
CA ALA A 34 5.87 1.10 7.15
C ALA A 34 4.59 0.58 7.82
N HIS A 35 4.74 -0.03 9.00
CA HIS A 35 3.60 -0.42 9.83
C HIS A 35 2.89 0.80 10.40
N LEU A 36 1.57 0.77 10.44
CA LEU A 36 0.74 1.80 11.05
C LEU A 36 0.19 1.32 12.40
N PRO A 37 -0.02 2.21 13.37
CA PRO A 37 -0.62 1.85 14.65
C PRO A 37 -2.04 1.27 14.47
N GLU A 38 -2.37 0.23 15.22
CA GLU A 38 -3.73 -0.38 15.22
C GLU A 38 -4.81 0.57 15.73
N SER A 39 -4.44 1.64 16.43
CA SER A 39 -5.36 2.70 16.86
C SER A 39 -5.84 3.58 15.70
N MET A 40 -5.22 3.47 14.52
CA MET A 40 -5.63 4.15 13.30
C MET A 40 -6.72 3.35 12.57
N SER A 41 -7.58 4.06 11.85
CA SER A 41 -8.72 3.44 11.18
C SER A 41 -9.09 4.21 9.91
N CYS A 42 -9.84 3.54 9.03
CA CYS A 42 -10.36 4.16 7.83
C CYS A 42 -11.23 5.39 8.17
N GLY A 43 -10.89 6.54 7.60
CA GLY A 43 -11.54 7.82 7.84
C GLY A 43 -11.19 8.47 9.19
N GLY A 44 -10.36 7.83 10.03
CA GLY A 44 -9.95 8.36 11.34
C GLY A 44 -8.80 9.37 11.26
N GLN A 45 -8.01 9.31 10.19
CA GLN A 45 -6.88 10.21 9.93
C GLN A 45 -6.97 10.76 8.51
N SER A 46 -6.43 11.95 8.29
CA SER A 46 -6.23 12.47 6.94
C SER A 46 -5.11 11.72 6.23
N ASP A 47 -5.15 11.66 4.90
CA ASP A 47 -4.11 11.05 4.08
C ASP A 47 -2.74 11.69 4.31
N GLU A 48 -2.72 13.00 4.59
CA GLU A 48 -1.51 13.73 4.94
C GLU A 48 -0.92 13.25 6.27
N GLU A 49 -1.74 13.04 7.31
CA GLU A 49 -1.26 12.52 8.60
C GLU A 49 -0.68 11.10 8.46
N ILE A 50 -1.33 10.24 7.66
CA ILE A 50 -0.85 8.89 7.38
C ILE A 50 0.50 8.93 6.66
N LEU A 51 0.63 9.73 5.60
CA LEU A 51 1.90 9.83 4.86
C LEU A 51 3.02 10.49 5.67
N ASN A 52 2.73 11.49 6.51
CA ASN A 52 3.72 12.04 7.43
C ASN A 52 4.22 10.97 8.41
N LEU A 53 3.34 10.10 8.92
CA LEU A 53 3.75 9.00 9.79
C LEU A 53 4.62 7.97 9.05
N VAL A 54 4.25 7.61 7.82
CA VAL A 54 5.05 6.73 6.96
C VAL A 54 6.44 7.33 6.72
N LEU A 55 6.51 8.62 6.38
CA LEU A 55 7.77 9.34 6.18
C LEU A 55 8.65 9.30 7.44
N CYS A 56 8.08 9.62 8.60
CA CYS A 56 8.80 9.54 9.88
C CYS A 56 9.35 8.13 10.13
N ARG A 57 8.57 7.07 9.83
CA ARG A 57 9.01 5.68 10.01
C ARG A 57 10.16 5.29 9.08
N ILE A 58 10.12 5.74 7.82
CA ILE A 58 11.21 5.55 6.87
C ILE A 58 12.48 6.26 7.35
N GLN A 59 12.37 7.52 7.79
CA GLN A 59 13.51 8.33 8.24
C GLN A 59 14.23 7.74 9.46
N ILE A 60 13.50 7.11 10.39
CA ILE A 60 14.09 6.42 11.55
C ILE A 60 14.49 4.96 11.25
N GLY A 61 14.30 4.50 10.00
CA GLY A 61 14.59 3.12 9.59
C GLY A 61 13.65 2.06 10.18
N ASN A 62 12.48 2.45 10.70
CA ASN A 62 11.50 1.53 11.27
C ASN A 62 10.53 1.02 10.20
N VAL A 63 11.08 0.26 9.26
CA VAL A 63 10.38 -0.29 8.09
C VAL A 63 10.88 -1.70 7.76
N ILE A 64 10.10 -2.42 6.96
CA ILE A 64 10.49 -3.71 6.40
C ILE A 64 10.80 -3.50 4.92
N ILE A 65 11.93 -4.03 4.45
CA ILE A 65 12.24 -4.11 3.02
C ILE A 65 11.99 -5.56 2.59
N GLY A 66 11.15 -5.77 1.59
CA GLY A 66 10.81 -7.10 1.11
C GLY A 66 10.41 -7.13 -0.36
N ASP A 67 9.97 -8.30 -0.82
CA ASP A 67 9.69 -8.54 -2.25
C ASP A 67 8.22 -8.33 -2.62
N CYS A 68 7.33 -8.11 -1.65
CA CYS A 68 5.90 -7.93 -1.89
C CYS A 68 5.26 -6.80 -1.08
N ALA A 69 4.14 -6.29 -1.61
CA ALA A 69 3.27 -5.33 -0.94
C ALA A 69 2.51 -5.98 0.22
N LEU A 70 2.83 -5.63 1.47
CA LEU A 70 2.17 -6.21 2.65
C LEU A 70 0.78 -5.64 2.91
N HIS A 71 0.46 -4.43 2.45
CA HIS A 71 -0.88 -3.86 2.59
C HIS A 71 -1.93 -4.71 1.83
N SER A 72 -1.55 -5.30 0.70
CA SER A 72 -2.38 -6.23 -0.07
C SER A 72 -2.68 -7.55 0.65
N LEU A 73 -1.91 -7.86 1.69
CA LEU A 73 -2.10 -9.04 2.55
C LEU A 73 -2.94 -8.74 3.79
N GLY A 74 -3.47 -7.52 3.93
CA GLY A 74 -4.28 -7.12 5.07
C GLY A 74 -3.47 -6.77 6.31
N PHE A 75 -2.20 -6.40 6.20
CA PHE A 75 -1.49 -5.82 7.34
C PHE A 75 -1.80 -4.31 7.45
N TYR A 76 -1.93 -3.81 8.68
CA TYR A 76 -2.05 -2.38 8.99
C TYR A 76 -0.73 -1.67 8.64
N CYS A 77 -0.54 -1.37 7.37
CA CYS A 77 0.71 -0.85 6.84
C CYS A 77 0.52 -0.18 5.48
N LEU A 78 1.53 0.56 5.08
CA LEU A 78 1.65 1.11 3.72
C LEU A 78 2.96 0.62 3.13
N SER A 79 2.89 0.01 1.95
CA SER A 79 4.08 -0.46 1.21
C SER A 79 4.31 0.39 -0.02
N LEU A 80 5.54 0.85 -0.21
CA LEU A 80 5.94 1.68 -1.34
C LEU A 80 6.83 0.86 -2.28
N PRO A 81 6.54 0.84 -3.59
CA PRO A 81 7.40 0.20 -4.56
C PRO A 81 8.62 1.09 -4.83
N VAL A 82 9.78 0.67 -4.35
CA VAL A 82 11.05 1.34 -4.61
C VAL A 82 11.80 0.56 -5.67
N LYS A 83 12.15 1.25 -6.76
CA LYS A 83 12.97 0.66 -7.81
C LYS A 83 14.37 0.42 -7.26
N GLY A 84 14.75 -0.85 -7.11
CA GLY A 84 16.07 -1.25 -6.66
C GLY A 84 17.08 -1.22 -7.80
N ILE A 85 18.29 -0.74 -7.51
CA ILE A 85 19.43 -0.87 -8.41
C ILE A 85 20.30 -2.03 -7.88
N PRO A 86 20.77 -2.96 -8.74
CA PRO A 86 21.65 -4.04 -8.31
C PRO A 86 22.86 -3.51 -7.52
N GLY A 87 23.04 -4.03 -6.30
CA GLY A 87 24.15 -3.64 -5.40
C GLY A 87 23.84 -2.47 -4.46
N GLU A 88 22.61 -1.94 -4.46
CA GLU A 88 22.19 -0.95 -3.46
C GLU A 88 22.20 -1.53 -2.05
N ASN A 89 22.67 -0.72 -1.10
CA ASN A 89 22.52 -1.02 0.32
C ASN A 89 21.18 -0.49 0.85
N ALA A 90 20.77 -0.97 2.03
CA ALA A 90 19.51 -0.58 2.65
C ALA A 90 19.36 0.94 2.83
N GLY A 91 20.46 1.67 3.11
CA GLY A 91 20.42 3.13 3.26
C GLY A 91 20.03 3.86 1.97
N GLN A 92 20.47 3.37 0.81
CA GLN A 92 20.07 3.93 -0.48
C GLN A 92 18.59 3.65 -0.77
N VAL A 93 18.13 2.43 -0.51
CA VAL A 93 16.72 2.05 -0.64
C VAL A 93 15.82 2.93 0.23
N LEU A 94 16.23 3.19 1.48
CA LEU A 94 15.49 4.07 2.38
C LEU A 94 15.47 5.53 1.89
N SER A 95 16.57 6.04 1.34
CA SER A 95 16.61 7.39 0.77
C SER A 95 15.69 7.54 -0.45
N HIS A 96 15.59 6.50 -1.29
CA HIS A 96 14.63 6.46 -2.39
C HIS A 96 13.19 6.38 -1.88
N ALA A 97 12.93 5.58 -0.85
CA ALA A 97 11.60 5.49 -0.22
C ALA A 97 11.17 6.83 0.39
N GLU A 98 12.10 7.54 1.04
CA GLU A 98 11.86 8.87 1.61
C GLU A 98 11.46 9.85 0.51
N THR A 99 12.27 9.95 -0.55
CA THR A 99 11.99 10.83 -1.70
C THR A 99 10.64 10.50 -2.34
N LEU A 100 10.32 9.21 -2.50
CA LEU A 100 9.04 8.77 -3.05
C LEU A 100 7.87 9.15 -2.14
N THR A 101 8.02 9.00 -0.83
CA THR A 101 7.00 9.36 0.16
C THR A 101 6.74 10.87 0.17
N GLU A 102 7.79 11.69 0.14
CA GLU A 102 7.68 13.15 0.04
C GLU A 102 6.94 13.57 -1.25
N TRP A 103 7.23 12.90 -2.36
CA TRP A 103 6.55 13.16 -3.62
C TRP A 103 5.05 12.85 -3.55
N TRP A 104 4.67 11.71 -2.97
CA TRP A 104 3.27 11.35 -2.75
C TRP A 104 2.57 12.31 -1.79
N LEU A 105 3.22 12.67 -0.68
CA LEU A 105 2.71 13.65 0.27
C LEU A 105 2.42 14.99 -0.41
N LYS A 106 3.30 15.43 -1.32
CA LYS A 106 3.05 16.61 -2.15
C LYS A 106 1.84 16.44 -3.06
N GLN A 107 1.63 15.28 -3.68
CA GLN A 107 0.44 15.06 -4.52
C GLN A 107 -0.85 15.08 -3.69
N VAL A 108 -0.85 14.51 -2.49
CA VAL A 108 -1.97 14.55 -1.54
C VAL A 108 -2.29 15.98 -1.13
N ARG A 109 -1.28 16.76 -0.72
CA ARG A 109 -1.44 18.19 -0.38
C ARG A 109 -1.98 19.04 -1.52
N LEU A 110 -1.72 18.65 -2.77
CA LEU A 110 -2.24 19.31 -3.96
C LEU A 110 -3.65 18.81 -4.35
N GLY A 111 -4.23 17.87 -3.60
CA GLY A 111 -5.54 17.29 -3.88
C GLY A 111 -5.59 16.45 -5.16
N ARG A 112 -4.44 16.00 -5.67
CA ARG A 112 -4.35 15.22 -6.92
C ARG A 112 -4.52 13.73 -6.69
N VAL A 113 -4.21 13.29 -5.48
CA VAL A 113 -4.17 11.89 -5.08
C VAL A 113 -4.75 11.79 -3.67
N CYS A 114 -5.42 10.70 -3.38
CA CYS A 114 -5.81 10.30 -2.03
C CYS A 114 -5.38 8.86 -1.75
N LEU A 115 -5.41 8.45 -0.48
CA LEU A 115 -5.15 7.07 -0.08
C LEU A 115 -6.45 6.26 -0.09
N ASP A 116 -6.35 5.03 -0.57
CA ASP A 116 -7.32 3.98 -0.35
C ASP A 116 -7.15 3.44 1.08
N GLN A 117 -7.67 4.20 2.04
CA GLN A 117 -7.57 3.84 3.46
C GLN A 117 -8.25 2.50 3.79
N TYR A 118 -9.25 2.08 3.00
CA TYR A 118 -9.85 0.75 3.13
C TYR A 118 -8.81 -0.35 2.87
N SER A 119 -7.97 -0.19 1.85
CA SER A 119 -6.91 -1.15 1.53
C SER A 119 -5.80 -1.18 2.59
N ILE A 120 -5.65 -0.10 3.36
CA ILE A 120 -4.64 0.04 4.41
C ILE A 120 -5.13 -0.53 5.76
N PHE A 121 -6.39 -0.28 6.12
CA PHE A 121 -6.90 -0.57 7.47
C PHE A 121 -7.99 -1.64 7.54
N GLU A 122 -8.73 -1.89 6.45
CA GLU A 122 -9.91 -2.77 6.46
C GLU A 122 -9.79 -3.97 5.52
N ALA A 123 -8.76 -4.05 4.67
CA ALA A 123 -8.51 -5.20 3.82
C ALA A 123 -8.42 -6.52 4.62
N THR A 124 -7.93 -6.45 5.87
CA THR A 124 -7.84 -7.58 6.80
C THR A 124 -9.19 -8.14 7.22
N ALA A 125 -10.20 -7.27 7.39
CA ALA A 125 -11.50 -7.67 7.92
C ALA A 125 -12.20 -8.66 6.98
N ARG A 126 -12.09 -8.46 5.66
CA ARG A 126 -12.65 -9.38 4.66
C ARG A 126 -11.92 -10.71 4.59
N THR A 127 -10.60 -10.72 4.82
CA THR A 127 -9.83 -11.98 4.82
C THR A 127 -10.16 -12.83 6.04
N LEU A 128 -10.39 -12.21 7.20
CA LEU A 128 -10.78 -12.93 8.42
C LEU A 128 -12.24 -13.41 8.37
N GLU A 129 -13.16 -12.62 7.80
CA GLU A 129 -14.55 -13.03 7.58
C GLU A 129 -14.67 -14.18 6.57
N HIS A 130 -13.86 -14.21 5.51
CA HIS A 130 -13.85 -15.33 4.56
C HIS A 130 -13.24 -16.63 5.14
N THR A 131 -12.30 -16.54 6.09
CA THR A 131 -11.80 -17.75 6.77
C THR A 131 -12.74 -18.29 7.85
N ASN A 132 -13.68 -17.47 8.32
CA ASN A 132 -14.69 -17.87 9.30
C ASN A 132 -16.06 -18.20 8.67
N SER A 133 -16.23 -18.01 7.36
CA SER A 133 -17.45 -18.34 6.62
C SER A 133 -17.14 -19.43 5.59
N LEU A 134 -16.81 -20.61 6.11
CA LEU A 134 -16.84 -21.86 5.36
C LEU A 134 -18.11 -22.63 5.77
N GLU A 135 -19.26 -21.96 5.73
CA GLU A 135 -20.59 -22.56 5.73
C GLU A 135 -21.64 -21.49 5.37
N ASP A 136 -22.57 -21.88 4.50
CA ASP A 136 -23.81 -21.22 4.05
C ASP A 136 -23.79 -20.18 2.91
N VAL A 137 -23.73 -20.70 1.69
CA VAL A 137 -24.59 -20.25 0.57
C VAL A 137 -25.73 -21.27 0.50
N PRO A 138 -27.04 -20.92 0.56
CA PRO A 138 -27.65 -20.18 -0.57
C PRO A 138 -28.91 -19.30 -0.31
N HIS A 139 -29.15 -18.41 -1.29
CA HIS A 139 -30.43 -18.12 -1.97
C HIS A 139 -30.95 -16.66 -2.03
N ILE A 140 -30.99 -16.19 -3.29
CA ILE A 140 -32.07 -15.44 -3.97
C ILE A 140 -32.24 -13.96 -3.59
N CYS A 141 -31.70 -13.09 -4.44
CA CYS A 141 -32.27 -11.75 -4.64
C CYS A 141 -33.41 -11.83 -5.64
N ASN A 142 -34.65 -11.81 -5.16
CA ASN A 142 -35.82 -11.52 -5.99
C ASN A 142 -35.92 -10.00 -6.18
N GLN A 143 -36.04 -9.58 -7.44
CA GLN A 143 -36.45 -8.24 -7.83
C GLN A 143 -37.96 -8.10 -7.66
N SER A 144 -38.41 -7.00 -7.04
CA SER A 144 -39.66 -6.27 -7.34
C SER A 144 -39.57 -4.89 -6.70
#